data_AF-A0A9P6LUZ1-F1
#
_entry.id   AF-A0A9P6LUZ1-F1
#
_cell.length_a   1.000
_cell.length_b   1.000
_cell.length_c   1.000
_cell.angle_alpha   90.00
_cell.angle_beta   90.00
_cell.angle_gamma   90.00
#
_symmetry.space_group_name_H-M   'P 1'
#
loop_
_entity.id
_entity.type
_entity.pdbx_description
1 polymer ?
#
loop_
_entity_poly.entity_id
_entity_poly.type
_entity_poly.pdbx_seq_one_letter_code
_entity_poly.pdbx_strand_id
1 'polypeptide(L)'
;MAKLNAAFRPEILNRDNKPEDRFNSLFYVKAHRNSTEQNKENGKTVVEHIPEDFSTLLLSVANEDITMEELIDDYFDPSEREAGNKAESDDGGTSNTSEGTQPHRNITATVLPPVLQIHLMRTRFDRSFQTSYKSNTRVSIPKRLYMDQYLEPNQEENSDRIKRIRLWKEERSQCRQALGKIRERREVGIS
;
A
#
# COMPACT_ATOMS: atom_id res chain seq x y z
N MET A 1 21.12 -10.05 -3.51
CA MET A 1 20.47 -10.31 -4.82
C MET A 1 21.41 -10.20 -6.03
N ALA A 2 22.61 -9.60 -5.95
CA ALA A 2 23.51 -9.42 -7.10
C ALA A 2 24.00 -10.71 -7.81
N LYS A 3 23.92 -11.88 -7.17
CA LYS A 3 24.45 -13.15 -7.72
C LYS A 3 23.55 -13.81 -8.77
N LEU A 4 22.24 -13.53 -8.77
CA LEU A 4 21.29 -14.12 -9.73
C LEU A 4 21.36 -13.41 -11.09
N ASN A 5 21.45 -12.09 -11.09
CA ASN A 5 21.54 -11.29 -12.31
C ASN A 5 22.83 -11.58 -13.11
N ALA A 6 23.92 -11.95 -12.42
CA ALA A 6 25.18 -12.32 -13.08
C ALA A 6 25.15 -13.69 -13.78
N ALA A 7 24.15 -14.54 -13.49
CA ALA A 7 24.04 -15.88 -14.07
C ALA A 7 23.37 -15.87 -15.46
N PHE A 8 22.65 -14.80 -15.81
CA PHE A 8 21.97 -14.67 -17.09
C PHE A 8 22.73 -13.74 -18.01
N ARG A 9 22.90 -14.15 -19.27
CA ARG A 9 23.48 -13.27 -20.30
C ARG A 9 22.43 -12.22 -20.67
N PRO A 10 22.76 -10.91 -20.63
CA PRO A 10 21.86 -9.90 -21.14
C PRO A 10 21.79 -10.06 -22.66
N GLU A 11 20.64 -10.51 -23.17
CA GLU A 11 20.45 -10.82 -24.59
C GLU A 11 19.58 -9.80 -25.32
N ILE A 12 18.96 -8.86 -24.61
CA ILE A 12 18.00 -7.92 -25.20
C ILE A 12 18.57 -6.51 -25.06
N LEU A 13 18.80 -5.86 -26.21
CA LEU A 13 18.96 -4.41 -26.24
C LEU A 13 17.56 -3.79 -26.09
N ASN A 14 17.39 -2.95 -25.07
CA ASN A 14 16.23 -2.09 -24.98
C ASN A 14 16.26 -1.03 -26.11
N ARG A 15 15.16 -0.29 -26.34
CA ARG A 15 15.07 0.78 -27.36
C ARG A 15 16.19 1.82 -27.27
N ASP A 16 16.80 1.97 -26.09
CA ASP A 16 17.92 2.88 -25.81
C ASP A 16 19.31 2.22 -25.91
N ASN A 17 19.44 1.06 -26.58
CA ASN A 17 20.69 0.29 -26.69
C ASN A 17 21.32 -0.17 -25.36
N LYS A 18 20.58 -0.10 -24.24
CA LYS A 18 21.05 -0.59 -22.95
C LYS A 18 20.80 -2.10 -22.83
N PRO A 19 21.77 -2.88 -22.34
CA PRO A 19 21.58 -4.30 -22.08
C PRO A 19 20.56 -4.48 -20.95
N GLU A 20 19.43 -5.11 -21.25
CA GLU A 20 18.41 -5.47 -20.26
C GLU A 20 18.55 -6.95 -19.88
N ASP A 21 18.61 -7.21 -18.57
CA ASP A 21 18.65 -8.55 -18.02
C ASP A 21 17.28 -9.22 -18.19
N ARG A 22 17.26 -10.46 -18.69
CA ARG A 22 16.06 -11.28 -18.80
C ARG A 22 15.35 -11.39 -17.45
N PHE A 23 16.10 -11.51 -16.35
CA PHE A 23 15.51 -11.59 -15.01
C PHE A 23 14.72 -10.32 -14.66
N ASN A 24 15.29 -9.15 -14.94
CA ASN A 24 14.62 -7.87 -14.70
C ASN A 24 13.35 -7.75 -15.53
N SER A 25 13.41 -8.13 -16.81
CA SER A 25 12.23 -8.09 -17.68
C SER A 25 11.09 -9.03 -17.22
N LEU A 26 11.42 -10.12 -16.54
CA LEU A 26 10.44 -11.13 -16.11
C LEU A 26 9.79 -10.83 -14.77
N PHE A 27 10.53 -10.22 -13.83
CA PHE A 27 10.12 -10.15 -12.42
C PHE A 27 10.06 -8.74 -11.83
N TYR A 28 10.66 -7.73 -12.46
CA TYR A 28 10.70 -6.38 -11.90
C TYR A 28 9.52 -5.53 -12.37
N VAL A 29 8.85 -4.92 -11.40
CA VAL A 29 7.92 -3.82 -11.60
C VAL A 29 8.75 -2.54 -11.73
N LYS A 30 8.48 -1.76 -12.78
CA LYS A 30 8.96 -0.38 -12.85
C LYS A 30 7.89 0.51 -12.25
N ALA A 31 8.26 1.34 -11.29
CA ALA A 31 7.33 2.20 -10.59
C ALA A 31 8.01 3.51 -10.17
N HIS A 32 7.19 4.49 -9.86
CA HIS A 32 7.66 5.74 -9.27
C HIS A 32 6.81 6.07 -8.05
N ARG A 33 7.43 6.73 -7.09
CA ARG A 33 6.78 7.34 -5.94
C ARG A 33 6.58 8.82 -6.20
N ASN A 34 5.37 9.30 -5.94
CA ASN A 34 5.06 10.72 -6.00
C ASN A 34 5.42 11.36 -4.65
N SER A 35 6.39 12.26 -4.63
CA SER A 35 6.70 13.10 -3.46
C SER A 35 6.19 14.50 -3.72
N THR A 36 5.28 14.99 -2.88
CA THR A 36 4.82 16.38 -2.92
C THR A 36 5.57 17.18 -1.86
N GLU A 37 6.53 17.99 -2.28
CA GLU A 37 7.17 18.96 -1.40
C GLU A 37 6.52 20.32 -1.58
N GLN A 38 6.05 20.91 -0.48
CA GLN A 38 5.60 22.30 -0.47
C GLN A 38 6.82 23.20 -0.33
N ASN A 39 7.12 23.96 -1.39
CA ASN A 39 8.22 24.90 -1.34
C ASN A 39 7.82 26.09 -0.42
N LYS A 40 8.53 26.24 0.71
CA LYS A 40 8.19 27.18 1.80
C LYS A 40 8.24 28.66 1.40
N GLU A 41 8.89 28.99 0.28
CA GLU A 41 9.08 30.39 -0.15
C GLU A 41 8.02 30.87 -1.15
N ASN A 42 7.46 29.99 -1.99
CA ASN A 42 6.57 30.38 -3.09
C ASN A 42 5.17 29.74 -3.04
N GLY A 43 4.90 28.86 -2.05
CA GLY A 43 3.63 28.14 -1.93
C GLY A 43 3.29 27.19 -3.09
N LYS A 44 4.22 27.02 -4.05
CA LYS A 44 4.03 26.16 -5.22
C LYS A 44 4.38 24.72 -4.85
N THR A 45 3.42 23.82 -5.03
CA THR A 45 3.63 22.37 -4.88
C THR A 45 4.46 21.87 -6.05
N VAL A 46 5.60 21.25 -5.75
CA VAL A 46 6.40 20.53 -6.76
C VAL A 46 6.14 19.03 -6.53
N VAL A 47 5.72 18.34 -7.58
CA VAL A 47 5.58 16.88 -7.58
C VAL A 47 6.86 16.31 -8.16
N GLU A 48 7.61 15.57 -7.35
CA GLU A 48 8.78 14.81 -7.81
C GLU A 48 8.43 13.33 -7.99
N HIS A 49 8.84 12.76 -9.13
CA HIS A 49 8.71 11.34 -9.42
C HIS A 49 10.03 10.64 -9.07
N ILE A 50 10.06 9.92 -7.95
CA ILE A 50 11.24 9.17 -7.50
C ILE A 50 11.12 7.73 -8.01
N PRO A 51 12.05 7.24 -8.85
CA PRO A 51 11.98 5.87 -9.36
C PRO A 51 12.16 4.85 -8.21
N GLU A 52 11.25 3.88 -8.12
CA GLU A 52 11.22 2.87 -7.06
C GLU A 52 10.85 1.51 -7.66
N ASP A 53 11.81 0.87 -8.32
CA ASP A 53 11.62 -0.45 -8.93
C ASP A 53 11.71 -1.57 -7.87
N PHE A 54 10.85 -2.58 -7.99
CA PHE A 54 10.81 -3.70 -7.05
C PHE A 54 10.44 -5.02 -7.73
N SER A 55 10.92 -6.14 -7.18
CA SER A 55 10.63 -7.48 -7.72
C SER A 55 9.45 -8.18 -7.02
N THR A 56 9.08 -7.72 -5.83
CA THR A 56 8.09 -8.43 -5.00
C THR A 56 7.24 -7.43 -4.23
N LEU A 57 5.92 -7.62 -4.27
CA LEU A 57 4.98 -6.86 -3.46
C LEU A 57 4.93 -7.47 -2.05
N LEU A 58 5.26 -6.68 -1.04
CA LEU A 58 5.20 -7.10 0.36
C LEU A 58 3.91 -6.58 1.00
N LEU A 59 2.91 -7.45 1.16
CA LEU A 59 1.58 -7.06 1.63
C LEU A 59 1.36 -7.48 3.09
N SER A 60 0.98 -6.53 3.95
CA SER A 60 0.74 -6.78 5.39
C SER A 60 -0.72 -7.14 5.65
N VAL A 61 -0.97 -8.37 6.12
CA VAL A 61 -2.33 -8.91 6.34
C VAL A 61 -2.89 -8.47 7.68
N ALA A 62 -3.90 -7.59 7.69
CA ALA A 62 -4.63 -7.02 8.85
C ALA A 62 -5.26 -8.08 9.79
N ASN A 63 -5.93 -7.62 10.85
CA ASN A 63 -6.64 -8.49 11.80
C ASN A 63 -8.06 -8.85 11.31
N GLU A 64 -8.60 -8.12 10.35
CA GLU A 64 -9.91 -8.38 9.75
C GLU A 64 -9.79 -9.13 8.43
N ASP A 65 -10.78 -9.98 8.14
CA ASP A 65 -10.90 -10.67 6.85
C ASP A 65 -10.80 -9.66 5.71
N ILE A 66 -9.84 -9.90 4.81
CA ILE A 66 -9.42 -8.93 3.80
C ILE A 66 -9.29 -9.58 2.43
N THR A 67 -9.62 -8.81 1.41
CA THR A 67 -9.45 -9.21 0.01
C THR A 67 -8.04 -8.90 -0.48
N MET A 68 -7.57 -9.62 -1.49
CA MET A 68 -6.25 -9.38 -2.08
C MET A 68 -6.15 -7.98 -2.69
N GLU A 69 -7.23 -7.51 -3.29
CA GLU A 69 -7.38 -6.20 -3.90
C GLU A 69 -7.23 -5.11 -2.85
N GLU A 70 -7.88 -5.23 -1.69
CA GLU A 70 -7.71 -4.29 -0.58
C GLU A 70 -6.27 -4.26 -0.06
N LEU A 71 -5.59 -5.42 0.02
CA LEU A 71 -4.18 -5.46 0.43
C LEU A 71 -3.25 -4.74 -0.56
N ILE A 72 -3.56 -4.82 -1.86
CA ILE A 72 -2.76 -4.19 -2.90
C ILE A 72 -3.06 -2.69 -2.96
N ASP A 73 -4.33 -2.29 -2.79
CA ASP A 73 -4.73 -0.90 -2.62
C ASP A 73 -3.94 -0.26 -1.47
N ASP A 74 -3.91 -0.90 -0.30
CA ASP A 74 -3.15 -0.46 0.88
C ASP A 74 -1.64 -0.31 0.61
N TYR A 75 -1.10 -1.10 -0.32
CA TYR A 75 0.32 -1.07 -0.66
C TYR A 75 0.67 0.11 -1.57
N PHE A 76 -0.15 0.38 -2.59
CA PHE A 76 0.07 1.49 -3.52
C PHE A 76 -0.38 2.84 -2.94
N ASP A 77 -1.37 2.83 -2.04
CA ASP A 77 -1.94 4.01 -1.42
C ASP A 77 -2.13 3.83 0.11
N PRO A 78 -1.06 3.99 0.91
CA PRO A 78 -1.10 3.81 2.35
C PRO A 78 -1.83 4.95 3.11
N SER A 79 -2.37 5.94 2.40
CA SER A 79 -2.94 7.16 2.98
C SER A 79 -4.04 6.90 4.02
N GLU A 80 -4.77 5.78 3.91
CA GLU A 80 -5.85 5.41 4.84
C GLU A 80 -5.34 4.91 6.21
N ARG A 81 -4.17 4.26 6.30
CA ARG A 81 -3.63 3.74 7.58
C ARG A 81 -3.01 4.82 8.45
N GLU A 82 -2.40 5.83 7.84
CA GLU A 82 -1.77 6.94 8.57
C GLU A 82 -2.81 7.87 9.22
N ALA A 83 -4.02 7.97 8.62
CA ALA A 83 -5.13 8.73 9.20
C ALA A 83 -5.75 8.04 10.43
N GLY A 84 -5.87 6.71 10.41
CA GLY A 84 -6.41 5.93 11.54
C GLY A 84 -5.46 5.81 12.73
N ASN A 85 -4.14 5.77 12.50
CA ASN A 85 -3.14 5.67 13.55
C ASN A 85 -2.92 6.97 14.36
N LYS A 86 -3.55 8.09 13.98
CA LYS A 86 -3.58 9.31 14.82
C LYS A 86 -4.54 9.20 16.01
N ALA A 87 -5.40 8.18 16.06
CA ALA A 87 -6.42 8.03 17.11
C ALA A 87 -6.02 7.09 18.28
N GLU A 88 -4.84 6.44 18.23
CA GLU A 88 -4.37 5.52 19.30
C GLU A 88 -2.96 5.87 19.82
N SER A 89 -2.68 7.16 19.99
CA SER A 89 -1.56 7.62 20.81
C SER A 89 -2.08 8.46 21.98
N ASP A 90 -2.76 7.79 22.91
CA ASP A 90 -3.02 8.28 24.27
C ASP A 90 -1.92 7.74 25.20
N ASP A 91 -0.68 8.16 24.97
CA ASP A 91 0.39 8.02 25.95
C ASP A 91 1.14 9.34 26.04
N GLY A 92 1.10 9.94 27.23
CA GLY A 92 1.70 11.23 27.60
C GLY A 92 3.23 11.17 27.66
N GLY A 93 3.86 10.75 26.56
CA GLY A 93 5.30 10.78 26.36
C GLY A 93 5.67 11.86 25.35
N THR A 94 6.12 13.01 25.86
CA THR A 94 6.62 14.16 25.10
C THR A 94 7.72 13.74 24.11
N SER A 95 7.35 13.44 22.86
CA SER A 95 8.28 13.44 21.73
C SER A 95 8.06 14.76 20.97
N ASN A 96 8.87 15.75 21.36
CA ASN A 96 9.02 16.98 20.59
C ASN A 96 9.68 16.60 19.26
N THR A 97 8.87 16.36 18.23
CA THR A 97 9.32 16.42 16.84
C THR A 97 8.18 16.99 16.01
N SER A 98 8.28 18.31 15.82
CA SER A 98 7.62 19.14 14.80
C SER A 98 6.81 18.41 13.73
N GLU A 99 5.52 18.75 13.63
CA GLU A 99 4.70 18.79 12.41
C GLU A 99 5.28 18.06 11.19
N GLY A 100 5.35 16.73 11.29
CA GLY A 100 5.70 15.86 10.18
C GLY A 100 4.42 15.42 9.49
N THR A 101 3.98 16.16 8.48
CA THR A 101 3.16 15.55 7.42
C THR A 101 4.00 14.41 6.87
N GLN A 102 3.74 13.18 7.34
CA GLN A 102 4.43 12.00 6.83
C GLN A 102 4.21 11.99 5.32
N PRO A 103 5.27 11.94 4.51
CA PRO A 103 5.14 12.01 3.07
C PRO A 103 4.30 10.80 2.64
N HIS A 104 3.09 11.05 2.15
CA HIS A 104 2.20 10.03 1.64
C HIS A 104 2.96 9.20 0.61
N ARG A 105 3.32 7.96 0.96
CA ARG A 105 4.06 7.07 0.07
C ARG A 105 3.10 6.50 -0.97
N ASN A 106 2.70 7.31 -1.95
CA ASN A 106 1.89 6.86 -3.07
C ASN A 106 2.81 6.33 -4.17
N ILE A 107 2.68 5.03 -4.45
CA ILE A 107 3.45 4.34 -5.48
C ILE A 107 2.54 4.18 -6.70
N THR A 108 3.07 4.45 -7.88
CA THR A 108 2.37 4.20 -9.14
C THR A 108 3.25 3.31 -10.03
N ALA A 109 2.69 2.20 -10.51
CA ALA A 109 3.41 1.30 -11.41
C ALA A 109 3.38 1.87 -12.83
N THR A 110 4.53 1.89 -13.50
CA THR A 110 4.64 2.27 -14.92
C THR A 110 4.63 1.04 -15.81
N VAL A 111 5.31 -0.03 -15.39
CA VAL A 111 5.38 -1.29 -16.12
C VAL A 111 5.25 -2.46 -15.14
N LEU A 112 4.33 -3.38 -15.45
CA LEU A 112 4.17 -4.63 -14.71
C LEU A 112 4.97 -5.76 -15.38
N PRO A 113 5.61 -6.62 -14.58
CA PRO A 113 6.32 -7.77 -15.08
C PRO A 113 5.33 -8.87 -15.54
N PRO A 114 5.74 -9.74 -16.48
CA PRO A 114 4.97 -10.94 -16.83
C PRO A 114 4.72 -11.87 -15.63
N VAL A 115 5.65 -11.91 -14.68
CA VAL A 115 5.54 -12.71 -13.46
C VAL A 115 5.58 -11.80 -12.23
N LEU A 116 4.42 -11.64 -11.59
CA LEU A 116 4.29 -10.85 -10.37
C LEU A 116 4.50 -11.73 -9.14
N GLN A 117 5.47 -11.36 -8.30
CA GLN A 117 5.69 -12.02 -7.01
C GLN A 117 5.01 -11.23 -5.90
N ILE A 118 4.19 -11.91 -5.09
CA ILE A 118 3.52 -11.31 -3.96
C ILE A 118 3.80 -12.11 -2.69
N HIS A 119 4.26 -11.42 -1.66
CA HIS A 119 4.56 -11.99 -0.36
C HIS A 119 3.58 -11.46 0.69
N LEU A 120 2.80 -12.37 1.28
CA LEU A 120 1.85 -12.05 2.34
C LEU A 120 2.53 -12.11 3.71
N MET A 121 2.80 -10.94 4.28
CA MET A 121 3.34 -10.79 5.62
C MET A 121 2.21 -10.88 6.65
N ARG A 122 2.15 -12.03 7.36
CA ARG A 122 1.19 -12.26 8.45
C ARG A 122 1.78 -12.02 9.85
N THR A 123 3.09 -11.86 9.95
CA THR A 123 3.76 -11.62 11.23
C THR A 123 3.52 -10.19 11.68
N ARG A 124 3.00 -10.03 12.89
CA ARG A 124 2.72 -8.75 13.55
C ARG A 124 3.37 -8.71 14.91
N PHE A 125 3.64 -7.51 15.39
CA PHE A 125 4.08 -7.26 16.75
C PHE A 125 2.90 -6.78 17.59
N ASP A 126 2.61 -7.51 18.67
CA ASP A 126 1.65 -7.09 19.68
C ASP A 126 2.38 -6.22 20.71
N ARG A 127 1.98 -4.94 20.82
CA ARG A 127 2.60 -4.01 21.76
C ARG A 127 2.22 -4.30 23.21
N SER A 128 1.02 -4.85 23.46
CA SER A 128 0.54 -5.16 24.81
C SER A 128 1.29 -6.33 25.42
N PHE A 129 1.54 -7.39 24.62
CA PHE A 129 2.26 -8.58 25.07
C PHE A 129 3.75 -8.59 24.67
N GLN A 130 4.23 -7.53 24.00
CA GLN A 130 5.58 -7.40 23.45
C GLN A 130 6.05 -8.63 22.66
N THR A 131 5.14 -9.29 21.95
CA THR A 131 5.40 -10.56 21.27
C THR A 131 5.04 -10.50 19.80
N SER A 132 5.78 -11.24 18.98
CA SER A 132 5.39 -11.42 17.59
C SER A 132 4.37 -12.54 17.47
N TYR A 133 3.25 -12.28 16.80
CA TYR A 133 2.26 -13.31 16.48
C TYR A 133 2.02 -13.39 14.97
N LYS A 134 1.49 -14.54 14.53
CA LYS A 134 1.05 -14.74 13.15
C LYS A 134 -0.45 -14.53 13.09
N SER A 135 -0.90 -13.59 12.26
CA SER A 135 -2.31 -13.41 11.97
C SER A 135 -2.90 -14.66 11.30
N ASN A 136 -4.01 -15.16 11.84
CA ASN A 136 -4.81 -16.24 11.24
C ASN A 136 -5.99 -15.71 10.41
N THR A 137 -5.97 -14.42 10.08
CA THR A 137 -7.00 -13.77 9.28
C THR A 137 -7.15 -14.43 7.90
N ARG A 138 -8.39 -14.51 7.44
CA ARG A 138 -8.68 -15.06 6.12
C ARG A 138 -8.34 -14.01 5.07
N VAL A 139 -7.53 -14.42 4.09
CA VAL A 139 -7.25 -13.61 2.90
C VAL A 139 -7.97 -14.26 1.72
N SER A 140 -8.87 -13.53 1.08
CA SER A 140 -9.55 -14.00 -0.13
C SER A 140 -8.66 -13.74 -1.34
N ILE A 141 -8.11 -14.80 -1.92
CA ILE A 141 -7.24 -14.71 -3.11
C ILE A 141 -8.08 -15.06 -4.34
N PRO A 142 -8.30 -14.11 -5.27
CA PRO A 142 -9.03 -14.38 -6.50
C PRO A 142 -8.20 -15.24 -7.45
N LYS A 143 -8.87 -15.96 -8.36
CA LYS A 143 -8.19 -16.71 -9.43
C LYS A 143 -7.56 -15.78 -10.49
N ARG A 144 -8.13 -14.59 -10.67
CA ARG A 144 -7.68 -13.57 -11.62
C ARG A 144 -7.62 -12.24 -10.91
N LEU A 145 -6.49 -11.57 -11.00
CA LEU A 145 -6.23 -10.27 -10.40
C LEU A 145 -5.96 -9.27 -11.53
N TYR A 146 -6.72 -8.19 -11.56
CA TYR A 146 -6.59 -7.13 -12.56
C TYR A 146 -5.73 -6.01 -11.98
N MET A 147 -4.52 -5.84 -12.52
CA MET A 147 -3.55 -4.85 -12.03
C MET A 147 -3.58 -3.53 -12.81
N ASP A 148 -4.41 -3.44 -13.85
CA ASP A 148 -4.51 -2.28 -14.74
C ASP A 148 -4.87 -0.99 -13.99
N GLN A 149 -5.52 -1.11 -12.84
CA GLN A 149 -5.90 0.00 -11.98
C GLN A 149 -4.73 0.68 -11.25
N TYR A 150 -3.58 0.02 -11.18
CA TYR A 150 -2.37 0.55 -10.53
C TYR A 150 -1.36 1.13 -11.53
N LEU A 151 -1.65 1.02 -12.83
CA LEU A 151 -0.82 1.52 -13.90
C LEU A 151 -1.03 3.03 -14.12
N GLU A 152 0.06 3.78 -14.24
CA GLU A 152 0.09 5.21 -14.57
C GLU A 152 -0.87 5.64 -15.70
N PRO A 153 -0.88 5.01 -16.90
CA PRO A 153 -1.75 5.44 -18.01
C PRO A 153 -3.24 5.41 -17.68
N ASN A 154 -3.65 4.59 -16.71
CA ASN A 154 -5.06 4.42 -16.36
C ASN A 154 -5.45 5.23 -15.11
N GLN A 155 -4.53 5.98 -14.51
CA GLN A 155 -4.81 6.74 -13.28
C GLN A 155 -5.82 7.87 -13.52
N GLU A 156 -5.77 8.55 -14.66
CA GLU A 156 -6.71 9.63 -14.96
C GLU A 156 -8.14 9.10 -15.12
N GLU A 157 -8.32 8.03 -15.91
CA GLU A 157 -9.61 7.35 -16.09
C GLU A 157 -10.13 6.71 -14.80
N ASN A 158 -9.25 6.12 -13.99
CA ASN A 158 -9.63 5.50 -12.73
C ASN A 158 -9.77 6.49 -11.57
N SER A 159 -9.37 7.75 -11.70
CA SER A 159 -9.37 8.72 -10.60
C SER A 159 -10.76 8.88 -9.97
N ASP A 160 -11.81 9.00 -10.77
CA ASP A 160 -13.19 9.14 -10.30
C ASP A 160 -13.76 7.84 -9.73
N ARG A 161 -13.27 6.69 -10.23
CA ARG A 161 -13.61 5.39 -9.65
C ARG A 161 -12.94 5.21 -8.28
N ILE A 162 -11.68 5.58 -8.15
CA ILE A 162 -10.93 5.53 -6.88
C ILE A 162 -11.57 6.45 -5.85
N LYS A 163 -11.94 7.69 -6.22
CA LYS A 163 -12.69 8.61 -5.33
C LYS A 163 -13.97 7.98 -4.81
N ARG A 164 -14.76 7.32 -5.67
CA ARG A 164 -15.99 6.62 -5.28
C ARG A 164 -15.72 5.44 -4.35
N ILE A 165 -14.70 4.63 -4.65
CA ILE A 165 -14.30 3.51 -3.79
C ILE A 165 -13.91 4.02 -2.40
N ARG A 166 -13.13 5.10 -2.31
CA ARG A 166 -12.76 5.73 -1.03
C ARG A 166 -13.99 6.19 -0.25
N LEU A 167 -14.91 6.91 -0.92
CA LEU A 167 -16.16 7.34 -0.29
C LEU A 167 -16.95 6.15 0.27
N TRP A 168 -17.12 5.09 -0.51
CA TRP A 168 -17.83 3.89 -0.06
C TRP A 168 -17.10 3.13 1.04
N LYS A 169 -15.76 3.12 1.05
CA LYS A 169 -14.97 2.54 2.15
C LYS A 169 -15.20 3.34 3.44
N GLU A 170 -15.21 4.66 3.36
CA GLU A 170 -15.48 5.54 4.50
C GLU A 170 -16.90 5.33 5.05
N GLU A 171 -17.92 5.37 4.18
CA GLU A 171 -19.32 5.09 4.55
C GLU A 171 -19.45 3.71 5.21
N ARG A 172 -18.82 2.67 4.64
CA ARG A 172 -18.81 1.31 5.19
C ARG A 172 -18.18 1.27 6.58
N SER A 173 -17.09 2.01 6.79
CA SER A 173 -16.43 2.13 8.10
C SER A 173 -17.36 2.77 9.13
N GLN A 174 -17.99 3.90 8.79
CA GLN A 174 -18.95 4.59 9.65
C GLN A 174 -20.14 3.70 10.02
N CYS A 175 -20.71 2.99 9.03
CA CYS A 175 -21.79 2.04 9.28
C CYS A 175 -21.36 0.90 10.22
N ARG A 176 -20.16 0.33 10.06
CA ARG A 176 -19.63 -0.70 10.95
C ARG A 176 -19.46 -0.19 12.39
N GLN A 177 -18.92 1.02 12.56
CA GLN A 177 -18.79 1.63 13.88
C GLN A 177 -20.14 1.88 14.55
N ALA A 178 -21.14 2.36 13.79
CA ALA A 178 -22.49 2.56 14.29
C ALA A 178 -23.14 1.24 14.73
N LEU A 179 -22.98 0.17 13.93
CA LEU A 179 -23.45 -1.17 14.28
C LEU A 179 -22.78 -1.72 15.55
N GLY A 180 -21.46 -1.50 15.72
CA GLY A 180 -20.73 -1.87 16.93
C GLY A 180 -21.34 -1.22 18.18
N LYS A 181 -21.55 0.10 18.14
CA LYS A 181 -22.16 0.86 19.26
C LYS A 181 -23.58 0.38 19.59
N ILE A 182 -24.39 0.05 18.58
CA ILE A 182 -25.75 -0.47 18.80
C ILE A 182 -25.70 -1.87 19.44
N ARG A 183 -24.77 -2.72 19.00
CA ARG A 183 -24.58 -4.06 19.54
C ARG A 183 -24.16 -4.01 21.01
N GLU A 184 -23.19 -3.16 21.35
CA GLU A 184 -22.74 -2.93 22.73
C GLU A 184 -23.89 -2.44 23.62
N ARG A 185 -24.70 -1.47 23.16
CA ARG A 185 -25.87 -1.00 23.93
C ARG A 185 -26.91 -2.08 24.18
N ARG A 186 -27.14 -2.99 23.22
CA ARG A 186 -28.05 -4.13 23.41
C ARG A 186 -27.50 -5.13 24.43
N GLU A 187 -26.21 -5.41 24.39
CA GLU A 187 -25.58 -6.36 25.32
C GLU A 187 -25.58 -5.80 26.76
N VAL A 188 -25.41 -4.49 26.95
CA VAL A 188 -25.47 -3.83 28.26
C VAL A 188 -26.90 -3.66 28.79
N GLY A 189 -27.90 -3.45 27.91
CA GLY A 189 -29.30 -3.22 28.31
C GLY A 189 -30.13 -4.48 28.61
N ILE A 190 -29.53 -5.67 28.54
CA ILE A 190 -30.18 -6.97 28.84
C ILE A 190 -29.69 -7.56 30.19
N SER A 191 -28.79 -6.87 30.90
CA SER A 191 -28.47 -7.14 32.31
C SER A 191 -29.27 -6.25 33.25
#